data_AF-G7Z743-F1
#
_entry.id   AF-G7Z743-F1
#
_cell.length_a   1.000
_cell.length_b   1.000
_cell.length_c   1.000
_cell.angle_alpha   90.00
_cell.angle_beta   90.00
_cell.angle_gamma   90.00
#
_symmetry.space_group_name_H-M   'P 1'
#
loop_
_entity.id
_entity.type
_entity.pdbx_description
1 polymer ?
#
loop_
_entity_poly.entity_id
_entity_poly.type
_entity_poly.pdbx_seq_one_letter_code
_entity_poly.pdbx_strand_id
1 'polypeptide(L)'
;MSDIATADELRRRIARASAGIAALAGREPDNSWLTSIQRQLDYVDGAARDGAKRLDRAADLNFGLLASHYVDDIDPALAAELHAISAATRRLFGS
;
A
#
# COMPACT_ATOMS: atom_id res chain seq x y z
N MET A 1 -14.16 -3.45 8.27
CA MET A 1 -12.94 -3.98 7.62
C MET A 1 -12.09 -4.64 8.69
N SER A 2 -11.63 -5.87 8.48
CA SER A 2 -10.80 -6.59 9.45
C SER A 2 -9.44 -5.90 9.61
N ASP A 3 -9.01 -5.75 10.86
CA ASP A 3 -7.73 -5.12 11.21
C ASP A 3 -6.54 -5.99 10.74
N ILE A 4 -5.52 -5.37 10.12
CA ILE A 4 -4.33 -6.05 9.58
C ILE A 4 -3.31 -6.20 10.71
N ALA A 5 -3.45 -7.27 11.51
CA ALA A 5 -2.72 -7.44 12.76
C ALA A 5 -1.29 -7.99 12.64
N THR A 6 -0.94 -8.63 11.52
CA THR A 6 0.35 -9.32 11.36
C THR A 6 1.03 -8.96 10.05
N ALA A 7 2.36 -9.17 9.98
CA ALA A 7 3.13 -9.00 8.76
C ALA A 7 2.60 -9.92 7.63
N ASP A 8 2.26 -11.18 7.93
CA ASP A 8 1.72 -12.10 6.92
C ASP A 8 0.37 -11.63 6.35
N GLU A 9 -0.52 -11.11 7.20
CA GLU A 9 -1.78 -10.54 6.72
C GLU A 9 -1.52 -9.28 5.91
N LEU A 10 -0.60 -8.41 6.35
CA LEU A 10 -0.20 -7.22 5.60
C LEU A 10 0.29 -7.58 4.20
N ARG A 11 1.13 -8.59 4.07
CA ARG A 11 1.64 -9.06 2.77
C ARG A 11 0.54 -9.59 1.86
N ARG A 12 -0.39 -10.40 2.38
CA ARG A 12 -1.56 -10.86 1.61
C ARG A 12 -2.45 -9.71 1.14
N ARG A 13 -2.59 -8.67 1.96
CA ARG A 13 -3.34 -7.46 1.64
C ARG A 13 -2.64 -6.64 0.56
N ILE A 14 -1.32 -6.45 0.69
CA ILE A 14 -0.48 -5.78 -0.32
C ILE A 14 -0.54 -6.50 -1.67
N ALA A 15 -0.47 -7.83 -1.69
CA ALA A 15 -0.56 -8.59 -2.94
C ALA A 15 -1.89 -8.35 -3.68
N ARG A 16 -3.01 -8.31 -2.95
CA ARG A 16 -4.33 -7.99 -3.51
C ARG A 16 -4.42 -6.54 -4.00
N ALA A 17 -3.96 -5.58 -3.19
CA ALA A 17 -3.97 -4.17 -3.57
C ALA A 17 -3.07 -3.90 -4.79
N SER A 18 -1.92 -4.57 -4.88
CA SER A 18 -0.99 -4.46 -6.01
C SER A 18 -1.63 -4.93 -7.32
N ALA A 19 -2.40 -6.03 -7.28
CA ALA A 19 -3.17 -6.47 -8.44
C ALA A 19 -4.23 -5.44 -8.87
N GLY A 20 -4.88 -4.78 -7.90
CA GLY A 20 -5.80 -3.68 -8.15
C GLY A 20 -5.12 -2.46 -8.79
N ILE A 21 -3.94 -2.08 -8.27
CA ILE A 21 -3.15 -0.98 -8.82
C ILE A 21 -2.65 -1.28 -10.22
N ALA A 22 -2.20 -2.50 -10.50
CA ALA A 22 -1.81 -2.92 -11.85
C ALA A 22 -2.99 -2.87 -12.84
N ALA A 23 -4.17 -3.33 -12.41
CA ALA A 23 -5.38 -3.26 -13.23
C ALA A 23 -5.82 -1.80 -13.48
N LEU A 24 -5.66 -0.92 -12.50
CA LEU A 24 -5.96 0.51 -12.63
C LEU A 24 -4.94 1.21 -13.54
N ALA A 25 -3.65 0.90 -13.40
CA ALA A 25 -2.59 1.45 -14.26
C ALA A 25 -2.75 1.04 -15.73
N GLY A 26 -3.33 -0.13 -16.00
CA GLY A 26 -3.70 -0.53 -17.36
C GLY A 26 -4.83 0.31 -17.96
N ARG A 27 -5.69 0.92 -17.14
CA ARG A 27 -6.78 1.83 -17.56
C ARG A 27 -6.34 3.28 -17.60
N GLU A 28 -5.42 3.66 -16.71
CA GLU A 28 -4.92 5.03 -16.49
C GLU A 28 -3.38 5.09 -16.70
N PRO A 29 -2.87 4.82 -17.92
CA PRO A 29 -1.43 4.66 -18.16
C PRO A 29 -0.61 5.92 -17.92
N ASP A 30 -1.21 7.10 -18.06
CA ASP A 30 -0.56 8.39 -17.83
C ASP A 30 -0.48 8.78 -16.35
N ASN A 31 -1.15 8.03 -15.47
CA ASN A 31 -1.14 8.28 -14.04
C ASN A 31 0.11 7.70 -13.38
N SER A 32 1.21 8.47 -13.46
CA SER A 32 2.51 8.13 -12.85
C SER A 32 2.45 7.86 -11.33
N TRP A 33 1.43 8.36 -10.64
CA TRP A 33 1.24 8.12 -9.20
C TRP A 33 0.89 6.67 -8.87
N LEU A 34 0.24 5.94 -9.78
CA LEU A 34 -0.04 4.51 -9.61
C LEU A 34 1.25 3.69 -9.54
N THR A 35 2.25 4.06 -10.36
CA THR A 35 3.59 3.46 -10.29
C THR A 35 4.29 3.80 -8.97
N SER A 36 4.11 5.02 -8.46
CA SER A 36 4.64 5.42 -7.14
C SER A 36 4.02 4.61 -5.99
N ILE A 37 2.69 4.44 -6.01
CA ILE A 37 1.97 3.61 -5.04
C ILE A 37 2.51 2.18 -5.09
N GLN A 38 2.63 1.58 -6.28
CA GLN A 38 3.14 0.21 -6.43
C GLN A 38 4.54 0.05 -5.83
N ARG A 39 5.48 0.97 -6.11
CA ARG A 39 6.84 0.89 -5.54
C ARG A 39 6.86 0.96 -4.02
N GLN A 40 5.97 1.75 -3.43
CA GLN A 40 5.86 1.83 -1.97
C GLN A 40 5.28 0.55 -1.38
N LEU A 41 4.29 -0.05 -2.04
CA LEU A 41 3.74 -1.36 -1.66
C LEU A 41 4.83 -2.46 -1.74
N ASP A 42 5.62 -2.48 -2.81
CA ASP A 42 6.71 -3.44 -3.00
C ASP A 42 7.78 -3.30 -1.90
N TYR A 43 8.11 -2.07 -1.51
CA TYR A 43 9.03 -1.80 -0.40
C TYR A 43 8.51 -2.38 0.92
N VAL A 44 7.23 -2.16 1.23
CA VAL A 44 6.62 -2.67 2.47
C VAL A 44 6.52 -4.20 2.45
N ASP A 45 6.12 -4.82 1.33
CA ASP A 45 6.08 -6.28 1.21
C ASP A 45 7.48 -6.89 1.38
N GLY A 46 8.50 -6.30 0.75
CA GLY A 46 9.89 -6.74 0.88
C GLY A 46 10.36 -6.71 2.34
N ALA A 47 10.18 -5.57 3.02
CA ALA A 47 10.56 -5.45 4.42
C ALA A 47 9.77 -6.40 5.35
N ALA A 48 8.47 -6.56 5.13
CA ALA A 48 7.66 -7.52 5.89
C ALA A 48 8.10 -8.96 5.64
N ARG A 49 8.46 -9.30 4.40
CA ARG A 49 8.99 -10.62 4.01
C ARG A 49 10.31 -10.93 4.70
N ASP A 50 11.19 -9.92 4.79
CA ASP A 50 12.51 -10.06 5.39
C ASP A 50 12.47 -10.04 6.93
N GLY A 51 11.27 -9.92 7.53
CA GLY A 51 11.09 -9.91 8.98
C GLY A 51 11.60 -8.63 9.63
N ALA A 52 11.64 -7.52 8.88
CA ALA A 52 12.06 -6.23 9.40
C ALA A 52 11.19 -5.83 10.60
N LYS A 53 11.82 -5.23 11.63
CA LYS A 53 11.10 -4.70 12.80
C LYS A 53 10.73 -3.22 12.64
N ARG A 54 11.36 -2.54 11.69
CA ARG A 54 11.15 -1.13 11.35
C ARG A 54 11.47 -0.88 9.90
N LEU A 55 10.96 0.23 9.36
CA LEU A 55 11.26 0.69 8.02
C LEU A 55 12.15 1.93 8.08
N ASP A 56 13.33 1.87 7.46
CA ASP A 56 14.26 3.01 7.39
C ASP A 56 13.64 4.23 6.69
N ARG A 57 12.67 3.98 5.79
CA ARG A 57 11.99 5.01 5.01
C ARG A 57 10.52 5.15 5.39
N ALA A 58 10.14 4.80 6.62
CA ALA A 58 8.75 4.89 7.09
C ALA A 58 8.12 6.28 6.86
N ALA A 59 8.91 7.35 7.08
CA ALA A 59 8.46 8.73 6.93
C ALA A 59 8.18 9.14 5.47
N ASP A 60 8.80 8.45 4.50
CA ASP A 60 8.62 8.71 3.07
C ASP A 60 7.36 8.04 2.50
N LEU A 61 6.75 7.11 3.26
CA LEU A 61 5.58 6.36 2.81
C LEU A 61 4.32 7.21 2.86
N ASN A 62 3.81 7.55 1.68
CA ASN A 62 2.63 8.38 1.48
C ASN A 62 1.60 7.74 0.55
N PHE A 63 1.73 6.46 0.19
CA PHE A 63 0.78 5.77 -0.69
C PHE A 63 -0.68 5.82 -0.19
N GLY A 64 -0.90 5.89 1.13
CA GLY A 64 -2.24 6.16 1.68
C GLY A 64 -2.78 7.54 1.28
N LEU A 65 -1.96 8.59 1.34
CA LEU A 65 -2.36 9.92 0.87
C LEU A 65 -2.54 9.95 -0.66
N LEU A 66 -1.65 9.30 -1.40
CA LEU A 66 -1.78 9.18 -2.86
C LEU A 66 -3.07 8.45 -3.25
N ALA A 67 -3.50 7.45 -2.47
CA ALA A 67 -4.75 6.76 -2.70
C ALA A 67 -5.96 7.72 -2.65
N SER A 68 -6.02 8.62 -1.66
CA SER A 68 -7.10 9.62 -1.58
C SER A 68 -7.15 10.55 -2.80
N HIS A 69 -6.00 10.87 -3.39
CA HIS A 69 -5.93 11.84 -4.48
C HIS A 69 -6.11 11.22 -5.87
N TYR A 70 -5.68 9.97 -6.05
CA TYR A 70 -5.52 9.39 -7.39
C TYR A 70 -6.23 8.05 -7.58
N VAL A 71 -6.78 7.46 -6.51
CA VAL A 71 -7.47 6.17 -6.55
C VAL A 71 -8.91 6.30 -6.07
N ASP A 72 -9.19 7.13 -5.06
CA ASP A 72 -10.50 7.20 -4.40
C ASP A 72 -11.66 7.50 -5.37
N ASP A 73 -11.50 8.47 -6.26
CA ASP A 73 -12.53 8.82 -7.24
C ASP A 73 -12.77 7.72 -8.30
N ILE A 74 -11.82 6.80 -8.49
CA ILE A 74 -11.87 5.78 -9.55
C ILE A 74 -12.25 4.40 -8.98
N ASP A 75 -11.64 4.03 -7.87
CA ASP A 75 -11.85 2.78 -7.13
C ASP A 75 -11.78 3.05 -5.61
N PRO A 76 -12.91 3.49 -5.01
CA PRO A 76 -12.98 3.79 -3.57
C PRO A 76 -12.65 2.58 -2.68
N ALA A 77 -12.94 1.37 -3.15
CA ALA A 77 -12.66 0.16 -2.40
C ALA A 77 -11.15 -0.11 -2.34
N LEU A 78 -10.44 0.06 -3.46
CA LEU A 78 -8.99 -0.02 -3.50
C LEU A 78 -8.34 1.09 -2.67
N ALA A 79 -8.87 2.32 -2.72
CA ALA A 79 -8.37 3.41 -1.90
C ALA A 79 -8.49 3.11 -0.39
N ALA A 80 -9.66 2.63 0.05
CA ALA A 80 -9.87 2.20 1.43
C ALA A 80 -8.90 1.08 1.86
N GLU A 81 -8.61 0.13 0.98
CA GLU A 81 -7.65 -0.94 1.23
C GLU A 81 -6.22 -0.39 1.39
N LEU A 82 -5.79 0.54 0.54
CA LEU A 82 -4.49 1.22 0.63
C LEU A 82 -4.36 2.03 1.92
N HIS A 83 -5.44 2.68 2.36
CA HIS A 83 -5.49 3.36 3.65
C HIS A 83 -5.30 2.40 4.82
N ALA A 84 -5.99 1.25 4.80
CA ALA A 84 -5.84 0.22 5.83
C ALA A 84 -4.41 -0.34 5.87
N ILE A 85 -3.80 -0.60 4.71
CA ILE A 85 -2.40 -1.03 4.59
C ILE A 85 -1.46 0.04 5.14
N SER A 86 -1.67 1.32 4.81
CA SER A 86 -0.86 2.44 5.31
C SER A 86 -0.93 2.55 6.84
N ALA A 87 -2.12 2.44 7.43
CA ALA A 87 -2.29 2.47 8.87
C ALA A 87 -1.61 1.28 9.56
N ALA A 88 -1.78 0.08 9.01
CA ALA A 88 -1.16 -1.13 9.51
C ALA A 88 0.36 -1.09 9.43
N THR A 89 0.92 -0.58 8.33
CA THR A 89 2.37 -0.39 8.13
C THR A 89 2.95 0.49 9.24
N ARG A 90 2.30 1.63 9.56
CA ARG A 90 2.75 2.52 10.64
C ARG A 90 2.68 1.83 12.00
N ARG A 91 1.63 1.07 12.27
CA ARG A 91 1.52 0.32 13.54
C ARG A 91 2.59 -0.76 13.68
N LEU A 92 2.85 -1.52 12.61
CA LEU A 92 3.74 -2.68 12.65
C LEU A 92 5.22 -2.31 12.62
N PHE A 93 5.58 -1.17 12.01
CA PHE A 93 6.97 -0.80 11.77
C PHE A 93 7.36 0.61 12.21
N GLY A 94 6.44 1.42 12.74
CA GLY A 94 6.68 2.83 13.13
C GLY A 94 7.40 3.01 14.47
N SER A 95 8.23 2.04 14.88
CA SER A 95 8.94 2.01 16.17
C SER A 95 10.42 2.36 16.04
#